data_AF-A0A6B3AX31-F1
#
_entry.id   AF-A0A6B3AX31-F1
#
_cell.length_a   1.000
_cell.length_b   1.000
_cell.length_c   1.000
_cell.angle_alpha   90.00
_cell.angle_beta   90.00
_cell.angle_gamma   90.00
#
_symmetry.space_group_name_H-M   'P 1'
#
loop_
_entity.id
_entity.type
_entity.pdbx_description
1 polymer ?
#
loop_
_entity_poly.entity_id
_entity_poly.type
_entity_poly.pdbx_seq_one_letter_code
_entity_poly.pdbx_strand_id
1 'polypeptide(L)' 'MAVTVTTPPVRLPVMLTVGDVTTDVGTLTLDPGETVRGALAALFREAADALDRVPDEEVSPDGTA' A
#
# COMPACT_ATOMS: atom_id res chain seq x y z
N MET A 1 25.56 29.89 -6.69
CA MET A 1 25.22 28.91 -5.64
C MET A 1 23.87 28.32 -6.00
N ALA A 2 23.78 27.02 -6.27
CA ALA A 2 22.49 26.37 -6.51
C ALA A 2 21.83 26.09 -5.15
N VAL A 3 20.64 26.65 -4.93
CA VAL A 3 19.82 26.35 -3.76
C VAL A 3 19.09 25.05 -4.06
N THR A 4 19.50 23.96 -3.44
CA THR A 4 18.76 22.69 -3.49
C THR A 4 17.53 22.84 -2.59
N VAL A 5 16.36 23.05 -3.20
CA VAL A 5 15.09 23.03 -2.46
C VAL A 5 14.76 21.58 -2.14
N THR A 6 15.02 21.14 -0.90
CA THR A 6 14.58 19.84 -0.40
C THR A 6 13.10 19.95 -0.03
N THR A 7 12.20 19.60 -0.94
CA THR A 7 10.78 19.47 -0.60
C THR A 7 10.63 18.26 0.34
N PRO A 8 9.92 18.38 1.47
CA PRO A 8 9.78 17.26 2.39
C PRO A 8 8.95 16.13 1.79
N PRO A 9 9.18 14.86 2.20
CA PRO A 9 8.37 13.75 1.75
C PRO A 9 6.93 13.89 2.25
N VAL A 10 5.98 13.49 1.42
CA VAL A 10 4.54 13.53 1.73
C VAL A 10 4.10 12.16 2.21
N ARG A 11 3.34 12.11 3.31
CA ARG A 11 2.76 10.88 3.86
C ARG A 11 1.27 10.87 3.61
N LEU A 12 0.79 9.86 2.90
CA LEU A 12 -0.61 9.71 2.51
C LEU A 12 -1.16 8.41 3.13
N PRO A 13 -2.20 8.46 3.97
CA PRO A 13 -2.88 7.23 4.38
C PRO A 13 -3.53 6.58 3.15
N VAL A 14 -3.45 5.26 3.07
CA VAL A 14 -4.02 4.45 2.00
C VAL A 14 -5.15 3.64 2.58
N MET A 15 -6.34 3.83 2.02
CA MET A 15 -7.52 3.03 2.34
C MET A 15 -7.83 2.10 1.16
N LEU A 16 -8.12 0.84 1.46
CA LEU A 16 -8.59 -0.14 0.49
C LEU A 16 -10.08 -0.39 0.69
N THR A 17 -10.86 -0.26 -0.37
CA THR A 17 -12.29 -0.60 -0.37
C THR A 17 -12.53 -1.84 -1.23
N VAL A 18 -13.17 -2.85 -0.65
CA VAL A 18 -13.59 -4.09 -1.33
C VAL A 18 -15.07 -4.31 -1.06
N GLY A 19 -15.90 -4.20 -2.11
CA GLY A 19 -17.35 -4.16 -1.94
C GLY A 19 -17.77 -2.98 -1.06
N ASP A 20 -18.47 -3.26 0.03
CA ASP A 20 -18.91 -2.27 1.02
C ASP A 20 -17.93 -2.09 2.20
N VAL A 21 -16.81 -2.81 2.21
CA VAL A 21 -15.82 -2.75 3.30
C VAL A 21 -14.68 -1.83 2.92
N THR A 22 -14.44 -0.80 3.73
CA THR A 22 -13.25 0.06 3.63
C THR A 22 -12.34 -0.17 4.83
N THR A 23 -11.07 -0.46 4.58
CA THR A 23 -10.05 -0.67 5.62
C THR A 23 -8.83 0.21 5.39
N ASP A 24 -8.17 0.61 6.48
CA ASP A 24 -6.84 1.23 6.42
C ASP A 24 -5.81 0.14 6.10
N VAL A 25 -4.98 0.38 5.09
CA VAL A 25 -3.91 -0.56 4.69
C VAL A 25 -2.53 0.01 4.93
N GLY A 26 -2.43 1.21 5.50
CA GLY A 26 -1.17 1.82 5.92
C GLY A 26 -0.92 3.20 5.31
N THR A 27 0.35 3.62 5.30
CA THR A 27 0.75 4.96 4.86
C THR A 27 1.75 4.86 3.71
N LEU A 28 1.42 5.50 2.59
CA LEU A 28 2.33 5.71 1.47
C LEU A 28 3.21 6.93 1.74
N THR A 29 4.53 6.77 1.64
CA THR A 29 5.48 7.88 1.69
C THR A 29 5.95 8.19 0.28
N LEU A 30 5.91 9.46 -0.10
CA LEU A 30 6.32 9.94 -1.43
C LEU A 30 7.46 10.93 -1.26
N ASP A 31 8.61 10.64 -1.86
CA ASP A 31 9.70 11.58 -1.95
C ASP A 31 9.43 12.66 -3.01
N PRO A 32 10.07 13.84 -2.90
CA PRO A 32 9.92 14.90 -3.89
C PRO A 32 10.30 14.45 -5.30
N GLY A 33 9.36 14.58 -6.24
CA GLY A 33 9.55 14.16 -7.63
C GLY A 33 9.22 12.68 -7.89
N GLU A 34 8.85 11.92 -6.86
CA GLU A 34 8.39 10.55 -7.00
C GLU A 34 6.93 10.49 -7.49
N THR A 35 6.65 9.55 -8.39
CA THR A 35 5.28 9.35 -8.89
C THR A 35 4.50 8.43 -7.96
N VAL A 36 3.26 8.83 -7.63
CA VAL A 36 2.32 8.05 -6.81
C VAL A 36 2.20 6.60 -7.28
N ARG A 37 2.17 6.38 -8.61
CA ARG A 37 2.04 5.04 -9.20
C ARG A 37 3.19 4.10 -8.82
N GLY A 38 4.42 4.60 -8.79
CA GLY A 38 5.60 3.80 -8.46
C GLY A 38 5.59 3.38 -6.99
N ALA A 39 5.40 4.35 -6.10
CA ALA A 39 5.32 4.11 -4.67
C ALA A 39 4.15 3.17 -4.30
N LEU A 40 2.98 3.37 -4.91
CA LEU A 40 1.80 2.53 -4.68
C LEU A 40 2.05 1.09 -5.15
N ALA A 41 2.72 0.90 -6.29
CA ALA A 41 3.09 -0.43 -6.77
C ALA A 41 4.08 -1.13 -5.83
N ALA A 42 5.02 -0.40 -5.23
CA ALA A 42 5.93 -0.93 -4.22
C ALA A 42 5.15 -1.37 -2.97
N LEU A 43 4.26 -0.52 -2.45
CA LEU A 43 3.42 -0.82 -1.29
C LEU A 43 2.59 -2.09 -1.50
N PHE A 44 1.91 -2.23 -2.64
CA PHE A 44 1.13 -3.43 -2.93
C PHE A 44 2.01 -4.67 -3.13
N ARG A 45 3.22 -4.52 -3.65
CA ARG A 45 4.14 -5.64 -3.84
C ARG A 45 4.67 -6.14 -2.49
N GLU A 46 5.02 -5.24 -1.57
CA GLU A 46 5.40 -5.60 -0.20
C GLU A 46 4.23 -6.26 0.54
N ALA A 47 3.00 -5.75 0.38
CA ALA A 47 1.81 -6.36 0.96
C ALA A 47 1.57 -7.77 0.39
N ALA A 48 1.71 -7.97 -0.92
CA ALA A 48 1.58 -9.28 -1.55
C ALA A 48 2.66 -10.27 -1.08
N ASP A 49 3.91 -9.82 -0.98
CA ASP A 49 5.03 -10.62 -0.46
C ASP A 49 4.85 -10.98 1.02
N ALA A 50 4.26 -10.08 1.82
CA ALA A 50 3.89 -10.40 3.21
C ALA A 50 2.81 -11.48 3.29
N LEU A 51 1.80 -11.44 2.41
CA LEU A 51 0.74 -12.45 2.34
C LEU A 51 1.26 -13.81 1.85
N ASP A 52 2.17 -13.84 0.88
CA ASP A 52 2.78 -15.06 0.35
C ASP A 52 3.67 -15.77 1.40
N ARG A 53 4.15 -15.03 2.39
CA ARG A 53 4.89 -15.57 3.55
C ARG A 53 4.00 -16.06 4.68
N VAL A 54 2.67 -15.89 4.62
CA VAL A 54 1.75 -16.47 5.61
C VAL A 54 1.46 -17.91 5.17
N PRO A 55 2.03 -18.94 5.82
CA PRO A 55 1.70 -20.32 5.48
C PRO A 55 0.24 -20.59 5.87
N ASP A 56 -0.56 -20.99 4.87
CA ASP A 56 -1.91 -21.55 4.98
C ASP A 56 -2.77 -21.02 6.14
N GLU A 57 -3.34 -19.82 5.97
CA GLU A 57 -4.73 -19.66 6.38
C GLU A 57 -5.57 -20.21 5.22
N GLU A 58 -5.96 -21.48 5.32
CA GLU A 58 -7.02 -22.05 4.48
C GLU A 58 -8.22 -21.11 4.56
N VAL A 59 -8.42 -20.31 3.52
CA VAL A 59 -9.68 -19.59 3.31
C VAL A 59 -10.69 -20.67 3.03
N SER A 60 -11.30 -21.21 4.09
CA SER A 60 -12.45 -22.10 3.97
C SER A 60 -13.48 -21.37 3.12
N PRO A 61 -13.83 -21.87 1.92
CA PRO A 61 -14.94 -21.32 1.18
C PRO A 61 -16.21 -21.83 1.85
N ASP A 62 -16.50 -21.37 3.07
CA ASP A 62 -17.81 -21.58 3.67
C ASP A 62 -18.78 -20.54 3.09
N GLY A 63 -18.95 -20.68 1.78
CA GLY A 63 -20.06 -20.20 1.01
C GLY A 63 -20.79 -21.43 0.49
N THR A 64 -21.58 -22.07 1.35
CA THR A 64 -22.57 -23.05 0.92
C THR A 64 -23.90 -22.86 1.64
N ALA A 65 -24.86 -22.35 0.85
CA ALA A 65 -26.33 -22.48 0.90
C ALA A 65 -27.10 -21.81 2.05
#